data_AF-A0A0H3L407-F1
#
_entry.id   AF-A0A0H3L407-F1
#
_cell.length_a   1.000
_cell.length_b   1.000
_cell.length_c   1.000
_cell.angle_alpha   90.00
_cell.angle_beta   90.00
_cell.angle_gamma   90.00
#
_symmetry.space_group_name_H-M   'P 1'
#
loop_
_entity.id
_entity.type
_entity.pdbx_description
1 polymer ?
#
loop_
_entity_poly.entity_id
_entity_poly.type
_entity_poly.pdbx_seq_one_letter_code
_entity_poly.pdbx_strand_id
1 'polypeptide(L)'
;MRMKLNKLTETGYALRVRSGAKAPISACLPWRATSVNRWSIVSSHWRPASSLPFGLRPLSAMTEEAPMQIIQLTATECTPTVEFDFVAHRFSLRGESWPENAAAFYRPLQSALESWQPQASQAAEVNIDLSYFNSSSTKMLFGLFDQFNRLAQSGCTIVLNWFYDAEDDVSEEFGEELSLDFTALTVKLHAEQRQ
;
A
#
# COMPACT_ATOMS: atom_id res chain seq x y z
N MET A 1 32.04 11.58 -28.11
CA MET A 1 33.16 12.28 -27.42
C MET A 1 32.54 12.96 -26.21
N ARG A 2 32.33 12.26 -25.08
CA ARG A 2 33.19 12.13 -23.88
C ARG A 2 33.65 13.48 -23.29
N MET A 3 33.47 13.57 -21.96
CA MET A 3 34.03 14.52 -20.97
C MET A 3 33.08 15.66 -20.59
N LYS A 4 32.87 16.04 -19.32
CA LYS A 4 33.38 15.58 -18.01
C LYS A 4 32.49 16.30 -16.96
N LEU A 5 31.84 15.58 -16.05
CA LEU A 5 31.56 16.14 -14.73
C LEU A 5 32.88 16.15 -13.94
N ASN A 6 33.23 17.31 -13.39
CA ASN A 6 33.89 17.43 -12.08
C ASN A 6 34.15 18.90 -11.75
N LYS A 7 33.53 19.37 -10.65
CA LYS A 7 34.22 20.18 -9.66
C LYS A 7 34.01 19.56 -8.27
N LEU A 8 35.05 18.83 -7.88
CA LEU A 8 35.63 18.65 -6.54
C LEU A 8 35.85 20.04 -5.88
N THR A 9 35.87 20.30 -4.57
CA THR A 9 36.12 19.57 -3.29
C THR A 9 35.75 20.57 -2.14
N GLU A 10 35.71 20.32 -0.83
CA GLU A 10 36.52 19.56 0.14
C GLU A 10 35.67 19.32 1.41
N THR A 11 35.57 18.12 1.98
CA THR A 11 36.38 17.60 3.10
C THR A 11 35.81 16.20 3.41
N GLY A 12 36.52 15.09 3.63
CA GLY A 12 37.92 14.73 3.59
C GLY A 12 38.02 13.24 4.00
N TYR A 13 38.62 12.42 3.13
CA TYR A 13 39.39 11.16 3.32
C TYR A 13 38.80 9.99 4.17
N ALA A 14 38.95 8.70 3.83
CA ALA A 14 40.01 8.04 3.07
C ALA A 14 39.56 6.74 2.36
N LEU A 15 40.16 6.49 1.19
CA LEU A 15 40.23 5.19 0.52
C LEU A 15 41.61 4.56 0.78
N ARG A 16 41.70 3.22 0.82
CA ARG A 16 42.81 2.51 0.16
C ARG A 16 42.41 1.13 -0.38
N VAL A 17 43.08 0.80 -1.47
CA VAL A 17 42.85 -0.16 -2.58
C VAL A 17 43.80 -1.36 -2.39
N ARG A 18 43.55 -2.63 -2.77
CA ARG A 18 43.75 -3.19 -4.14
C ARG A 18 43.54 -4.72 -4.23
N SER A 19 42.96 -5.11 -5.37
CA SER A 19 43.25 -6.24 -6.28
C SER A 19 43.40 -7.68 -5.78
N GLY A 20 42.69 -8.60 -6.44
CA GLY A 20 43.07 -10.01 -6.55
C GLY A 20 42.04 -10.82 -7.32
N ALA A 21 42.42 -11.34 -8.48
CA ALA A 21 41.57 -12.06 -9.42
C ALA A 21 41.36 -13.56 -9.07
N LYS A 22 40.47 -14.18 -9.87
CA LYS A 22 40.24 -15.62 -10.14
C LYS A 22 39.19 -16.34 -9.28
N ALA A 23 38.03 -16.61 -9.89
CA ALA A 23 37.18 -17.75 -9.58
C ALA A 23 37.31 -18.78 -10.72
N PRO A 24 37.59 -20.06 -10.44
CA PRO A 24 37.62 -21.10 -11.46
C PRO A 24 36.25 -21.76 -11.70
N ILE A 25 36.17 -22.34 -12.89
CA ILE A 25 35.08 -23.11 -13.48
C ILE A 25 35.32 -24.61 -13.19
N SER A 26 34.28 -25.34 -12.78
CA SER A 26 34.15 -26.82 -12.90
C SER A 26 32.66 -27.14 -12.72
N ALA A 27 31.89 -27.55 -13.73
CA ALA A 27 31.93 -28.75 -14.58
C ALA A 27 31.48 -30.04 -13.89
N CYS A 28 30.55 -30.72 -14.58
CA CYS A 28 30.24 -32.17 -14.58
C CYS A 28 29.08 -32.70 -13.70
N LEU A 29 27.90 -32.74 -14.35
CA LEU A 29 27.11 -33.93 -14.76
C LEU A 29 26.31 -34.78 -13.73
N PRO A 30 25.26 -35.49 -14.21
CA PRO A 30 24.06 -35.86 -13.46
C PRO A 30 23.96 -37.36 -13.13
N TRP A 31 23.05 -37.69 -12.22
CA TRP A 31 22.41 -39.01 -12.03
C TRP A 31 21.29 -38.80 -11.00
N ARG A 32 20.18 -39.52 -10.88
CA ARG A 32 19.45 -40.56 -11.63
C ARG A 32 18.12 -40.67 -10.86
N ALA A 33 17.03 -40.99 -11.57
CA ALA A 33 15.79 -41.40 -10.94
C ALA A 33 15.83 -42.87 -10.50
N THR A 34 15.17 -43.18 -9.37
CA THR A 34 14.59 -44.48 -8.97
C THR A 34 13.52 -44.15 -7.92
N SER A 35 12.23 -44.14 -8.26
CA SER A 35 11.29 -45.26 -8.27
C SER A 35 10.98 -45.89 -6.90
N VAL A 36 9.75 -45.63 -6.44
CA VAL A 36 8.72 -46.63 -6.10
C VAL A 36 8.75 -47.33 -4.72
N ASN A 37 7.52 -47.47 -4.16
CA ASN A 37 7.03 -48.36 -3.09
C ASN A 37 7.14 -47.83 -1.64
N ARG A 38 6.17 -48.03 -0.73
CA ARG A 38 4.91 -48.81 -0.75
C ARG A 38 4.08 -48.47 0.49
N TRP A 39 2.78 -48.71 0.37
CA TRP A 39 1.72 -48.60 1.37
C TRP A 39 1.98 -49.43 2.64
N SER A 40 1.48 -48.96 3.78
CA SER A 40 1.02 -49.84 4.86
C SER A 40 -0.20 -49.23 5.55
N ILE A 41 -1.30 -49.94 5.35
CA ILE A 41 -2.58 -49.83 6.04
C ILE A 41 -2.40 -50.45 7.43
N VAL A 42 -2.89 -49.78 8.48
CA VAL A 42 -3.39 -50.48 9.67
C VAL A 42 -4.79 -49.97 9.97
N SER A 43 -5.73 -50.88 9.81
CA SER A 43 -7.14 -50.76 10.16
C SER A 43 -7.31 -50.68 11.68
N SER A 44 -8.21 -49.81 12.13
CA SER A 44 -8.94 -50.02 13.39
C SER A 44 -10.37 -49.50 13.22
N HIS A 45 -11.22 -50.48 12.94
CA HIS A 45 -12.68 -50.54 13.09
C HIS A 45 -13.38 -49.35 13.77
N TRP A 46 -14.26 -48.69 13.01
CA TRP A 46 -15.51 -48.16 13.56
C TRP A 46 -16.64 -48.46 12.57
N ARG A 47 -17.69 -49.14 13.05
CA ARG A 47 -18.93 -49.40 12.27
C ARG A 47 -20.03 -48.40 12.63
N PRO A 48 -20.96 -48.12 11.70
CA PRO A 48 -21.90 -47.01 11.77
C PRO A 48 -23.25 -47.40 12.39
N ALA A 49 -24.00 -46.41 12.87
CA ALA A 49 -25.42 -46.16 12.55
C ALA A 49 -26.10 -45.30 13.62
N SER A 50 -26.67 -44.18 13.22
CA SER A 50 -28.03 -43.78 13.65
C SER A 50 -28.48 -42.60 12.80
N SER A 51 -29.32 -42.94 11.84
CA SER A 51 -30.23 -42.07 11.12
C SER A 51 -31.26 -41.47 12.06
N LEU A 52 -31.40 -40.14 12.08
CA LEU A 52 -32.63 -39.44 12.45
C LEU A 52 -32.75 -38.12 11.63
N PRO A 53 -33.97 -37.58 11.48
CA PRO A 53 -34.53 -37.25 10.18
C PRO A 53 -34.40 -35.78 9.78
N PHE A 54 -34.78 -35.54 8.52
CA PHE A 54 -35.10 -34.25 7.91
C PHE A 54 -35.83 -33.30 8.87
N GLY A 55 -35.24 -32.13 9.13
CA GLY A 55 -35.82 -31.09 9.97
C GLY A 55 -35.03 -29.79 9.89
N LEU A 56 -35.41 -28.96 8.92
CA LEU A 56 -35.31 -27.48 8.86
C LEU A 56 -34.08 -26.78 9.49
N ARG A 57 -33.30 -26.11 8.62
CA ARG A 57 -32.29 -25.10 8.95
C ARG A 57 -32.83 -24.05 9.95
N PRO A 58 -31.94 -23.46 10.75
CA PRO A 58 -31.84 -22.02 10.79
C PRO A 58 -30.65 -21.55 9.97
N LEU A 59 -30.96 -20.69 9.01
CA LEU A 59 -30.04 -19.80 8.32
C LEU A 59 -29.73 -18.66 9.30
N SER A 60 -28.51 -18.61 9.83
CA SER A 60 -27.91 -17.38 10.35
C SER A 60 -26.42 -17.61 10.43
N ALA A 61 -25.76 -17.33 9.29
CA ALA A 61 -24.41 -16.83 9.36
C ALA A 61 -24.47 -15.61 10.28
N MET A 62 -23.95 -15.75 11.50
CA MET A 62 -23.55 -14.58 12.26
C MET A 62 -22.20 -14.20 11.69
N THR A 63 -22.23 -13.47 10.58
CA THR A 63 -21.16 -12.53 10.27
C THR A 63 -21.16 -11.52 11.42
N GLU A 64 -20.29 -11.75 12.41
CA GLU A 64 -19.74 -10.63 13.17
C GLU A 64 -18.91 -9.82 12.17
N GLU A 65 -19.59 -8.99 11.37
CA GLU A 65 -18.95 -7.88 10.68
C GLU A 65 -18.40 -6.99 11.80
N ALA A 66 -17.11 -7.15 12.11
CA ALA A 66 -16.40 -6.22 12.99
C ALA A 66 -16.72 -4.80 12.51
N PRO A 67 -17.06 -3.85 13.40
CA PRO A 67 -17.50 -2.52 12.99
C PRO A 67 -16.42 -1.92 12.10
N MET A 68 -16.75 -1.75 10.82
CA MET A 68 -15.89 -1.09 9.84
C MET A 68 -15.52 0.28 10.43
N GLN A 69 -14.24 0.39 10.73
CA GLN A 69 -13.67 1.40 11.62
C GLN A 69 -13.87 2.80 11.03
N ILE A 70 -14.15 3.81 11.84
CA ILE A 70 -14.02 5.22 11.45
C ILE A 70 -12.75 5.73 12.11
N ILE A 71 -11.89 6.42 11.34
CA ILE A 71 -10.71 7.12 11.88
C ILE A 71 -10.92 8.62 11.70
N GLN A 72 -10.90 9.33 12.82
CA GLN A 72 -10.95 10.79 12.85
C GLN A 72 -9.82 11.33 13.71
N LEU A 73 -8.92 12.09 13.09
CA LEU A 73 -7.83 12.81 13.77
C LEU A 73 -7.98 14.30 13.47
N THR A 74 -7.94 15.14 14.49
CA THR A 74 -7.91 16.60 14.33
C THR A 74 -6.52 17.03 13.88
N ALA A 75 -6.44 17.96 12.93
CA ALA A 75 -5.19 18.58 12.54
C ALA A 75 -4.44 19.16 13.75
N THR A 76 -3.12 19.07 13.69
CA THR A 76 -2.21 19.85 14.54
C THR A 76 -1.47 20.86 13.67
N GLU A 77 -0.54 21.62 14.25
CA GLU A 77 0.34 22.53 13.48
C GLU A 77 1.11 21.80 12.36
N CYS A 78 1.51 20.54 12.57
CA CYS A 78 2.34 19.80 11.62
C CYS A 78 1.73 18.49 11.09
N THR A 79 0.46 18.21 11.41
CA THR A 79 -0.21 16.98 10.95
C THR A 79 -1.61 17.29 10.43
N PRO A 80 -2.05 16.61 9.37
CA PRO A 80 -3.32 16.90 8.74
C PRO A 80 -4.47 16.35 9.56
N THR A 81 -5.65 16.93 9.37
CA THR A 81 -6.92 16.31 9.71
C THR A 81 -7.04 15.02 8.90
N VAL A 82 -7.50 13.95 9.54
CA VAL A 82 -7.76 12.65 8.91
C VAL A 82 -9.21 12.28 9.12
N GLU A 83 -9.90 11.93 8.04
CA GLU A 83 -11.28 11.44 8.08
C GLU A 83 -11.41 10.23 7.16
N PHE A 84 -11.25 9.03 7.73
CA PHE A 84 -11.42 7.77 7.00
C PHE A 84 -12.70 7.09 7.47
N ASP A 85 -13.68 7.03 6.58
CA ASP A 85 -14.93 6.32 6.74
C ASP A 85 -14.92 5.11 5.80
N PHE A 86 -14.58 3.96 6.37
CA PHE A 86 -14.44 2.71 5.64
C PHE A 86 -15.80 2.12 5.23
N VAL A 87 -16.90 2.51 5.90
CA VAL A 87 -18.28 2.13 5.55
C VAL A 87 -18.76 2.95 4.36
N ALA A 88 -18.52 4.26 4.40
CA ALA A 88 -18.90 5.16 3.31
C ALA A 88 -17.94 5.13 2.13
N HIS A 89 -16.81 4.42 2.24
CA HIS A 89 -15.73 4.39 1.25
C HIS A 89 -15.16 5.79 0.96
N ARG A 90 -15.03 6.63 2.00
CA ARG A 90 -14.56 8.02 1.89
C ARG A 90 -13.34 8.24 2.77
N PHE A 91 -12.28 8.77 2.17
CA PHE A 91 -10.99 8.98 2.83
C PHE A 91 -10.56 10.43 2.59
N SER A 92 -10.20 11.17 3.63
CA SER A 92 -9.70 12.53 3.49
C SER A 92 -8.48 12.82 4.35
N LEU A 93 -7.54 13.57 3.77
CA LEU A 93 -6.44 14.23 4.46
C LEU A 93 -6.49 15.72 4.14
N ARG A 94 -6.55 16.58 5.16
CA ARG A 94 -6.65 18.04 5.00
C ARG A 94 -5.69 18.81 5.91
N GLY A 95 -5.00 19.83 5.39
CA GLY A 95 -4.14 20.74 6.16
C GLY A 95 -2.67 20.63 5.80
N GLU A 96 -1.78 20.57 6.79
CA GLU A 96 -0.33 20.48 6.57
C GLU A 96 0.22 19.14 7.07
N SER A 97 1.27 18.63 6.41
CA SER A 97 1.89 17.36 6.78
C SER A 97 3.41 17.43 6.79
N TRP A 98 3.96 17.86 7.91
CA TRP A 98 5.40 17.92 8.16
C TRP A 98 5.77 17.44 9.57
N PRO A 99 5.24 16.31 10.05
CA PRO A 99 5.59 15.81 11.38
C PRO A 99 7.08 15.48 11.48
N GLU A 100 7.63 15.59 12.69
CA GLU A 100 8.99 15.13 13.01
C GLU A 100 9.17 13.64 12.67
N ASN A 101 8.11 12.85 12.84
CA ASN A 101 8.09 11.43 12.52
C ASN A 101 6.87 11.06 11.66
N ALA A 102 6.98 11.24 10.34
CA ALA A 102 5.92 10.89 9.39
C ALA A 102 5.55 9.41 9.43
N ALA A 103 6.53 8.51 9.65
CA ALA A 103 6.25 7.09 9.72
C ALA A 103 5.33 6.74 10.90
N ALA A 104 5.52 7.37 12.07
CA ALA A 104 4.66 7.17 13.22
C ALA A 104 3.23 7.67 12.97
N PHE A 105 3.05 8.75 12.20
CA PHE A 105 1.74 9.28 11.86
C PHE A 105 0.99 8.42 10.82
N TYR A 106 1.65 8.07 9.71
CA TYR A 106 0.98 7.44 8.56
C TYR A 106 0.86 5.91 8.66
N ARG A 107 1.75 5.21 9.39
CA ARG A 107 1.68 3.74 9.48
C ARG A 107 0.36 3.23 10.07
N PRO A 108 -0.22 3.81 11.14
CA PRO A 108 -1.53 3.41 11.61
C PRO A 108 -2.63 3.54 10.54
N LEU A 109 -2.58 4.58 9.70
CA LEU A 109 -3.54 4.79 8.61
C LEU A 109 -3.37 3.73 7.50
N GLN A 110 -2.12 3.45 7.12
CA GLN A 110 -1.79 2.39 6.16
C GLN A 110 -2.21 1.01 6.67
N SER A 111 -1.95 0.68 7.93
CA SER A 111 -2.37 -0.59 8.51
C SER A 111 -3.89 -0.74 8.59
N ALA A 112 -4.62 0.34 8.85
CA ALA A 112 -6.07 0.32 8.78
C ALA A 112 -6.56 0.07 7.35
N LEU A 113 -5.93 0.71 6.35
CA LEU A 113 -6.26 0.51 4.94
C LEU A 113 -5.93 -0.90 4.43
N GLU A 114 -4.83 -1.51 4.89
CA GLU A 114 -4.49 -2.91 4.60
C GLU A 114 -5.55 -3.90 5.09
N SER A 115 -6.22 -3.58 6.20
CA SER A 115 -7.31 -4.42 6.75
C SER A 115 -8.63 -4.25 6.00
N TRP A 116 -8.77 -3.18 5.21
CA TRP A 116 -9.97 -2.89 4.45
C TRP A 116 -10.00 -3.66 3.15
N GLN A 117 -10.96 -4.58 3.03
CA GLN A 117 -11.16 -5.42 1.86
C GLN A 117 -12.52 -5.12 1.23
N PRO A 118 -12.63 -4.02 0.46
CA PRO A 118 -13.87 -3.69 -0.22
C PRO A 118 -14.22 -4.76 -1.25
N GLN A 119 -15.50 -4.98 -1.48
CA GLN A 119 -15.97 -5.85 -2.54
C GLN A 119 -15.60 -5.26 -3.91
N ALA A 120 -15.28 -6.13 -4.86
CA ALA A 120 -15.07 -5.72 -6.25
C ALA A 120 -16.31 -4.99 -6.78
N SER A 121 -16.10 -3.93 -7.57
CA SER A 121 -17.14 -3.01 -8.08
C SER A 121 -17.68 -1.96 -7.10
N GLN A 122 -17.21 -1.91 -5.85
CA GLN A 122 -17.47 -0.75 -4.99
C GLN A 122 -16.63 0.45 -5.44
N ALA A 123 -17.15 1.65 -5.22
CA ALA A 123 -16.45 2.90 -5.49
C ALA A 123 -15.94 3.52 -4.19
N ALA A 124 -14.77 4.15 -4.25
CA ALA A 124 -14.19 4.87 -3.14
C ALA A 124 -13.70 6.25 -3.56
N GLU A 125 -13.82 7.20 -2.65
CA GLU A 125 -13.40 8.59 -2.83
C GLU A 125 -12.25 8.91 -1.88
N VAL A 126 -11.13 9.34 -2.44
CA VAL A 126 -9.94 9.76 -1.69
C VAL A 126 -9.71 11.25 -1.97
N ASN A 127 -9.78 12.07 -0.94
CA ASN A 127 -9.69 13.53 -1.03
C ASN A 127 -8.41 14.01 -0.32
N ILE A 128 -7.45 14.52 -1.09
CA ILE A 128 -6.19 15.03 -0.57
C ILE A 128 -6.13 16.53 -0.77
N ASP A 129 -6.11 17.26 0.34
CA ASP A 129 -6.09 18.71 0.39
C ASP A 129 -4.96 19.13 1.35
N LEU A 130 -3.73 19.09 0.85
CA LEU A 130 -2.55 19.42 1.66
C LEU A 130 -1.89 20.70 1.13
N SER A 131 -1.81 21.75 1.96
CA SER A 131 -1.16 23.01 1.62
C SER A 131 0.37 22.93 1.68
N TYR A 132 0.91 22.02 2.50
CA TYR A 132 2.34 21.78 2.58
C TYR A 132 2.62 20.38 3.10
N PHE A 133 3.62 19.72 2.52
CA PHE A 133 4.12 18.45 3.03
C PHE A 133 5.62 18.29 2.76
N ASN A 134 6.36 17.76 3.74
CA ASN A 134 7.80 17.58 3.60
C ASN A 134 8.15 16.25 2.90
N SER A 135 9.41 16.06 2.55
CA SER A 135 9.88 14.84 1.85
C SER A 135 9.64 13.53 2.63
N SER A 136 9.57 13.58 3.97
CA SER A 136 9.24 12.41 4.79
C SER A 136 7.77 12.02 4.63
N SER A 137 6.88 13.01 4.65
CA SER A 137 5.45 12.84 4.39
C SER A 137 5.18 12.40 2.96
N THR A 138 5.88 12.95 1.96
CA THR A 138 5.80 12.50 0.56
C THR A 138 6.00 10.99 0.46
N LYS A 139 7.06 10.46 1.08
CA LYS A 139 7.34 9.01 1.05
C LYS A 139 6.19 8.18 1.65
N MET A 140 5.56 8.67 2.72
CA MET A 140 4.44 7.98 3.34
C MET A 140 3.15 8.08 2.53
N LEU A 141 2.89 9.22 1.90
CA LEU A 141 1.76 9.43 0.99
C LEU A 141 1.85 8.49 -0.22
N PHE A 142 3.03 8.35 -0.84
CA PHE A 142 3.25 7.38 -1.93
C PHE A 142 2.91 5.95 -1.50
N GLY A 143 3.28 5.55 -0.28
CA GLY A 143 2.89 4.25 0.26
C GLY A 143 1.38 4.10 0.43
N LEU A 144 0.69 5.17 0.82
CA LEU A 144 -0.77 5.17 0.95
C LEU A 144 -1.47 5.11 -0.42
N PHE A 145 -1.00 5.88 -1.41
CA PHE A 145 -1.52 5.87 -2.78
C PHE A 145 -1.28 4.52 -3.47
N ASP A 146 -0.12 3.90 -3.23
CA ASP A 146 0.16 2.55 -3.72
C ASP A 146 -0.84 1.52 -3.19
N GLN A 147 -1.25 1.61 -1.92
CA GLN A 147 -2.29 0.74 -1.37
C GLN A 147 -3.66 0.97 -2.04
N PHE A 148 -4.08 2.22 -2.22
CA PHE A 148 -5.29 2.52 -3.00
C PHE A 148 -5.18 2.00 -4.43
N ASN A 149 -4.04 2.18 -5.09
CA ASN A 149 -3.82 1.71 -6.46
C ASN A 149 -3.94 0.18 -6.57
N ARG A 150 -3.42 -0.58 -5.59
CA ARG A 150 -3.61 -2.05 -5.52
C ARG A 150 -5.06 -2.44 -5.33
N LEU A 151 -5.81 -1.71 -4.50
CA LEU A 151 -7.24 -1.92 -4.32
C LEU A 151 -8.01 -1.64 -5.61
N ALA A 152 -7.62 -0.61 -6.35
CA ALA A 152 -8.20 -0.32 -7.65
C ALA A 152 -7.91 -1.43 -8.68
N GLN A 153 -6.68 -1.95 -8.71
CA GLN A 153 -6.29 -3.11 -9.53
C GLN A 153 -7.08 -4.38 -9.20
N SER A 154 -7.58 -4.50 -7.96
CA SER A 154 -8.42 -5.63 -7.54
C SER A 154 -9.89 -5.50 -7.96
N GLY A 155 -10.27 -4.39 -8.61
CA GLY A 155 -11.62 -4.15 -9.15
C GLY A 155 -12.45 -3.12 -8.39
N CYS A 156 -11.88 -2.41 -7.41
CA CYS A 156 -12.52 -1.24 -6.79
C CYS A 156 -12.36 -0.02 -7.73
N THR A 157 -13.39 0.82 -7.85
CA THR A 157 -13.25 2.09 -8.57
C THR A 157 -12.81 3.17 -7.60
N ILE A 158 -11.58 3.63 -7.68
CA ILE A 158 -11.06 4.64 -6.74
C ILE A 158 -10.80 5.95 -7.48
N VAL A 159 -11.46 7.01 -6.99
CA VAL A 159 -11.24 8.38 -7.45
C VAL A 159 -10.36 9.10 -6.44
N LEU A 160 -9.19 9.55 -6.88
CA LEU A 160 -8.28 10.39 -6.10
C LEU A 160 -8.49 11.84 -6.51
N ASN A 161 -9.15 12.62 -5.65
CA ASN A 161 -9.29 14.06 -5.80
C ASN A 161 -8.10 14.74 -5.12
N TRP A 162 -7.26 15.41 -5.91
CA TRP A 162 -6.13 16.21 -5.46
C TRP A 162 -6.49 17.68 -5.53
N PHE A 163 -6.60 18.32 -4.37
CA PHE A 163 -6.90 19.74 -4.22
C PHE A 163 -5.61 20.50 -3.98
N TYR A 164 -5.40 21.56 -4.75
CA TYR A 164 -4.19 22.39 -4.69
C TYR A 164 -4.55 23.86 -4.86
N ASP A 165 -3.66 24.75 -4.42
CA ASP A 165 -3.80 26.17 -4.70
C ASP A 165 -3.48 26.43 -6.18
N ALA A 166 -4.33 27.21 -6.86
CA ALA A 166 -4.15 27.53 -8.28
C ALA A 166 -2.86 28.32 -8.58
N GLU A 167 -2.20 28.89 -7.57
CA GLU A 167 -0.90 29.57 -7.69
C GLU A 167 0.29 28.66 -7.30
N ASP A 168 0.05 27.40 -6.91
CA ASP A 168 1.07 26.42 -6.54
C ASP A 168 1.30 25.38 -7.65
N ASP A 169 2.10 25.78 -8.65
CA ASP A 169 2.51 24.94 -9.78
C ASP A 169 3.18 23.63 -9.32
N VAL A 170 3.89 23.63 -8.18
CA VAL A 170 4.59 22.45 -7.68
C VAL A 170 3.61 21.40 -7.16
N SER A 171 2.56 21.84 -6.48
CA SER A 171 1.49 20.95 -6.02
C SER A 171 0.64 20.43 -7.19
N GLU A 172 0.43 21.24 -8.23
CA GLU A 172 -0.19 20.81 -9.49
C GLU A 172 0.62 19.70 -10.16
N GLU A 173 1.91 19.95 -10.43
CA GLU A 173 2.83 18.98 -11.03
C GLU A 173 2.87 17.66 -10.24
N PHE A 174 2.88 17.75 -8.91
CA PHE A 174 2.82 16.55 -8.06
C PHE A 174 1.54 15.74 -8.29
N GLY A 175 0.39 16.40 -8.36
CA GLY A 175 -0.89 15.75 -8.67
C GLY A 175 -0.89 15.07 -10.04
N GLU A 176 -0.26 15.69 -11.04
CA GLU A 176 -0.09 15.11 -12.38
C GLU A 176 0.81 13.86 -12.34
N GLU A 177 1.93 13.90 -11.60
CA GLU A 177 2.83 12.75 -11.43
C GLU A 177 2.09 11.55 -10.81
N LEU A 178 1.20 11.78 -9.84
CA LEU A 178 0.39 10.71 -9.24
C LEU A 178 -0.44 9.96 -10.30
N SER A 179 -0.94 10.65 -11.33
CA SER A 179 -1.71 10.02 -12.40
C SER A 179 -0.86 9.11 -13.30
N LEU A 180 0.44 9.42 -13.44
CA LEU A 180 1.40 8.63 -14.21
C LEU A 180 1.89 7.42 -13.42
N ASP A 181 2.16 7.59 -12.13
CA ASP A 181 2.67 6.54 -11.26
C ASP A 181 1.59 5.54 -10.83
N PHE A 182 0.35 6.00 -10.61
CA PHE A 182 -0.77 5.20 -10.10
C PHE A 182 -1.89 5.04 -11.12
N THR A 183 -1.57 4.40 -12.23
CA THR A 183 -2.45 4.23 -13.41
C THR A 183 -3.79 3.52 -13.18
N ALA A 184 -4.00 2.82 -12.06
CA ALA A 184 -5.30 2.22 -11.75
C ALA A 184 -6.25 3.18 -11.01
N LEU A 185 -5.72 4.29 -10.49
CA LEU A 185 -6.53 5.34 -9.86
C LEU A 185 -7.09 6.28 -10.93
N THR A 186 -8.32 6.75 -10.72
CA THR A 186 -8.84 7.90 -11.45
C THR A 186 -8.44 9.17 -10.71
N VAL A 187 -7.32 9.77 -11.11
CA VAL A 187 -6.83 11.02 -10.51
C VAL A 187 -7.57 12.22 -11.11
N LYS A 188 -8.05 13.12 -10.25
CA LYS A 188 -8.71 14.38 -10.61
C LYS A 188 -8.04 15.53 -9.87
N LEU A 189 -7.61 16.54 -10.62
CA LEU A 189 -7.00 17.75 -10.09
C LEU A 189 -8.09 18.81 -9.90
N HIS A 190 -8.05 19.48 -8.75
CA HIS A 190 -8.99 20.54 -8.37
C HIS A 190 -8.19 21.77 -7.92
N ALA A 191 -8.08 22.75 -8.81
CA ALA A 191 -7.49 24.04 -8.49
C ALA A 191 -8.45 24.87 -7.62
N GLU A 192 -7.97 25.37 -6.49
CA GLU A 192 -8.72 26.21 -5.56
C GLU A 192 -8.02 27.57 -5.41
N GLN A 193 -8.80 28.64 -5.24
CA GLN A 193 -8.25 29.93 -4.81
C GLN A 193 -8.35 30.03 -3.30
N ARG A 194 -7.21 30.01 -2.59
CA ARG A 194 -7.18 30.22 -1.13
C ARG A 194 -6.97 31.71 -0.86
N GLN A 195 -7.83 32.28 -0.02
CA GLN A 195 -7.79 33.69 0.39
C GLN A 195 -6.94 33.87 1.65
#